data_AF-A0A7X3KX59-F1
#
_entry.id   AF-A0A7X3KX59-F1
#
_cell.length_a   1.000
_cell.length_b   1.000
_cell.length_c   1.000
_cell.angle_alpha   90.00
_cell.angle_beta   90.00
_cell.angle_gamma   90.00
#
_symmetry.space_group_name_H-M   'P 1'
#
loop_
_entity.id
_entity.type
_entity.pdbx_description
1 polymer ?
#
loop_
_entity_poly.entity_id
_entity_poly.type
_entity_poly.pdbx_seq_one_letter_code
_entity_poly.pdbx_strand_id
1 'polypeptide(L)'
;VLTYKVTDTEVVLPSEIESLRAQKGKDLLTLITCTPYAINTHRLLVHAERVETSEENLPQSAVRWEGWMAWRILAALAIVAVVLVIYLRRRAGNKENERV
;
A
#
# COMPACT_ATOMS: atom_id res chain seq x y z
N VAL A 1 -6.38 3.84 -6.47
CA VAL A 1 -5.67 5.13 -6.19
C VAL A 1 -5.91 6.04 -7.38
N LEU A 2 -6.12 7.35 -7.15
CA LEU A 2 -6.23 8.35 -8.22
C LEU A 2 -5.01 9.28 -8.11
N THR A 3 -4.45 9.70 -9.25
CA THR A 3 -3.25 10.54 -9.30
C THR A 3 -3.58 11.80 -10.09
N TYR A 4 -3.27 12.97 -9.52
CA TYR A 4 -3.49 14.27 -10.13
C TYR A 4 -2.18 15.07 -10.13
N LYS A 5 -1.94 15.83 -11.19
CA LYS A 5 -0.77 16.71 -11.31
C LYS A 5 -1.22 18.16 -11.15
N VAL A 6 -0.57 18.90 -10.26
CA VAL A 6 -0.81 20.34 -10.08
C VAL A 6 -0.50 21.07 -11.39
N THR A 7 -1.45 21.86 -11.86
CA THR A 7 -1.35 22.64 -13.10
C THR A 7 -1.29 24.13 -12.84
N ASP A 8 -1.94 24.61 -11.78
CA ASP A 8 -2.01 26.04 -11.47
C ASP A 8 -2.35 26.31 -9.99
N THR A 9 -2.08 27.52 -9.53
CA THR A 9 -2.45 28.01 -8.20
C THR A 9 -2.88 29.47 -8.25
N GLU A 10 -3.96 29.81 -7.55
CA GLU A 10 -4.44 31.19 -7.46
C GLU A 10 -4.96 31.54 -6.07
N VAL A 11 -5.01 32.85 -5.78
CA VAL A 11 -5.61 33.40 -4.56
C VAL A 11 -6.80 34.25 -4.96
N VAL A 12 -7.98 33.88 -4.48
CA VAL A 12 -9.26 34.49 -4.84
C VAL A 12 -10.04 34.94 -3.62
N LEU A 13 -11.00 35.84 -3.80
CA LEU A 13 -11.99 36.15 -2.78
C LEU A 13 -12.91 34.94 -2.54
N PRO A 14 -13.51 34.79 -1.34
CA PRO A 14 -14.43 33.69 -1.06
C PRO A 14 -15.66 33.63 -1.98
N SER A 15 -16.03 34.75 -2.60
CA SER A 15 -17.14 34.86 -3.56
C SER A 15 -16.76 34.55 -5.01
N GLU A 16 -15.47 34.48 -5.32
CA GLU A 16 -14.96 34.25 -6.68
C GLU A 16 -14.84 32.74 -6.93
N ILE A 17 -15.91 32.14 -7.43
CA ILE A 17 -16.04 30.69 -7.62
C ILE A 17 -15.94 30.25 -9.09
N GLU A 18 -15.69 31.19 -10.00
CA GLU A 18 -15.79 30.98 -11.44
C GLU A 18 -14.79 29.92 -11.94
N SER A 19 -13.57 29.90 -11.37
CA SER A 19 -12.52 28.93 -11.70
C SER A 19 -12.79 27.52 -11.19
N LEU A 20 -13.73 27.35 -10.24
CA LEU A 20 -14.12 26.05 -9.69
C LEU A 20 -15.15 25.32 -10.54
N ARG A 21 -15.66 25.94 -11.61
CA ARG A 21 -16.65 25.33 -12.48
C ARG A 21 -16.07 24.12 -13.21
N ALA A 22 -16.88 23.07 -13.31
CA ALA A 22 -16.50 21.88 -14.07
C ALA A 22 -16.29 22.22 -15.56
N GLN A 23 -15.17 21.74 -16.11
CA GLN A 23 -14.86 21.89 -17.53
C GLN A 23 -15.19 20.59 -18.28
N LYS A 24 -16.03 20.68 -19.31
CA LYS A 24 -16.47 19.52 -20.09
C LYS A 24 -15.26 18.77 -20.67
N GLY A 25 -15.20 17.46 -20.45
CA GLY A 25 -14.16 16.58 -21.00
C GLY A 25 -12.85 16.55 -20.22
N LYS A 26 -12.76 17.24 -19.07
CA LYS A 26 -11.60 17.18 -18.19
C LYS A 26 -11.97 16.54 -16.85
N ASP A 27 -11.01 15.79 -16.28
CA ASP A 27 -11.07 15.30 -14.91
C ASP A 27 -10.16 16.19 -14.06
N LEU A 28 -10.79 17.15 -13.37
CA LEU A 28 -10.13 18.21 -12.61
C LEU A 28 -10.36 18.01 -11.12
N LEU A 29 -9.33 18.32 -10.33
CA LEU A 29 -9.40 18.38 -8.88
C LEU A 29 -8.85 19.74 -8.45
N THR A 30 -9.53 20.40 -7.51
CA THR A 30 -9.01 21.63 -6.89
C THR A 30 -8.96 21.43 -5.38
N LEU A 31 -7.78 21.60 -4.79
CA LEU A 31 -7.65 21.74 -3.34
C LEU A 31 -7.92 23.19 -2.97
N ILE A 32 -8.74 23.40 -1.96
CA ILE A 32 -9.11 24.74 -1.48
C ILE A 32 -8.77 24.85 0.00
N THR A 33 -8.17 25.97 0.38
CA THR A 33 -7.94 26.33 1.78
C THR A 33 -8.05 27.84 1.98
N CYS A 34 -8.11 28.27 3.23
CA CYS A 34 -8.08 29.68 3.59
C CYS A 34 -6.65 30.24 3.49
N THR A 35 -6.55 31.52 3.14
CA THR A 35 -5.29 32.27 3.07
C THR A 35 -5.56 33.78 3.28
N PRO A 36 -4.58 34.62 3.65
CA PRO A 36 -3.30 34.27 4.26
C PRO A 36 -3.49 33.56 5.60
N TYR A 37 -2.44 32.86 6.04
CA TYR A 37 -2.43 32.14 7.31
C TYR A 37 -2.91 33.03 8.47
N ALA A 38 -3.82 32.50 9.30
CA ALA A 38 -4.48 33.17 10.42
C ALA A 38 -5.37 34.40 10.09
N ILE A 39 -5.40 34.86 8.85
CA ILE A 39 -6.26 35.96 8.39
C ILE A 39 -7.50 35.42 7.68
N ASN A 40 -7.35 34.40 6.83
CA ASN A 40 -8.44 33.65 6.19
C ASN A 40 -9.42 34.48 5.31
N THR A 41 -9.03 35.69 4.90
CA THR A 41 -9.86 36.60 4.09
C THR A 41 -10.01 36.15 2.64
N HIS A 42 -9.11 35.30 2.16
CA HIS A 42 -9.06 34.79 0.79
C HIS A 42 -9.05 33.26 0.77
N ARG A 43 -9.09 32.68 -0.43
CA ARG A 43 -8.95 31.25 -0.67
C ARG A 43 -7.74 31.00 -1.55
N LEU A 44 -6.88 30.08 -1.12
CA LEU A 44 -5.84 29.52 -1.97
C LEU A 44 -6.43 28.32 -2.68
N LEU A 45 -6.45 28.38 -4.00
CA LEU A 45 -6.89 27.30 -4.87
C LEU A 45 -5.64 26.66 -5.51
N VAL A 46 -5.57 25.34 -5.46
CA VAL A 46 -4.53 24.55 -6.13
C VAL A 46 -5.22 23.63 -7.12
N HIS A 47 -5.12 23.96 -8.40
CA HIS A 47 -5.75 23.22 -9.49
C HIS A 47 -4.86 22.07 -9.94
N ALA A 48 -5.48 20.94 -10.24
CA ALA A 48 -4.82 19.76 -10.73
C ALA A 48 -5.67 19.03 -11.77
N GLU A 49 -5.00 18.36 -12.70
CA GLU A 49 -5.63 17.54 -13.73
C GLU A 49 -5.25 16.07 -13.53
N ARG A 50 -6.18 15.18 -13.87
CA ARG A 50 -5.99 13.74 -13.75
C ARG A 50 -4.83 13.27 -14.63
N VAL A 51 -3.97 12.44 -14.07
CA VAL A 51 -2.94 11.72 -14.81
C VAL A 51 -3.05 10.22 -14.58
N GLU A 52 -2.40 9.43 -15.44
CA GLU A 52 -2.31 7.99 -15.27
C GLU A 52 -1.65 7.66 -13.92
N THR A 53 -2.21 6.69 -13.22
CA THR A 53 -1.65 6.23 -11.94
C THR A 53 -0.57 5.22 -12.24
N SER A 54 0.69 5.58 -12.02
CA SER A 54 1.81 4.65 -12.12
C SER A 54 1.69 3.57 -11.05
N GLU A 55 1.88 2.30 -11.45
CA GLU A 55 1.83 1.13 -10.55
C GLU A 55 2.86 1.23 -9.40
N GLU A 56 3.95 1.98 -9.60
CA GLU A 56 4.97 2.23 -8.57
C GLU A 56 4.41 3.02 -7.36
N ASN A 57 3.36 3.81 -7.57
CA ASN A 57 2.75 4.66 -6.54
C ASN A 57 1.56 3.99 -5.83
N LEU A 58 1.24 2.74 -6.16
CA LEU A 58 0.27 1.97 -5.40
C LEU A 58 0.92 1.56 -4.07
N PRO A 59 0.23 1.69 -2.93
CA PRO A 59 0.73 1.14 -1.68
C PRO A 59 1.00 -0.35 -1.90
N GLN A 60 2.25 -0.79 -1.76
CA GLN A 60 2.62 -2.21 -1.81
C GLN A 60 2.03 -2.91 -0.58
N SER A 61 0.72 -3.17 -0.60
CA SER A 61 0.04 -4.01 0.38
C SER A 61 0.08 -5.49 -0.03
N ALA A 62 0.79 -5.83 -1.10
CA ALA A 62 1.07 -7.21 -1.46
C ALA A 62 2.34 -7.66 -0.72
N VAL A 63 2.22 -8.75 0.05
CA VAL A 63 3.38 -9.46 0.62
C VAL A 63 4.31 -9.84 -0.53
N ARG A 64 5.43 -9.13 -0.65
CA ARG A 64 6.45 -9.43 -1.66
C ARG A 64 7.13 -10.75 -1.29
N TRP A 65 6.90 -11.77 -2.11
CA TRP A 65 7.56 -13.06 -1.95
C TRP A 65 9.03 -12.93 -2.34
N GLU A 66 9.89 -12.71 -1.35
CA GLU A 66 11.33 -12.70 -1.59
C GLU A 66 11.87 -14.13 -1.69
N GLY A 67 12.81 -14.37 -2.61
CA GLY A 67 13.30 -15.73 -2.92
C GLY A 67 13.90 -16.47 -1.71
N TRP A 68 14.40 -15.75 -0.70
CA TRP A 68 14.90 -16.34 0.55
C TRP A 68 13.79 -16.94 1.43
N MET A 69 12.54 -16.50 1.25
CA MET A 69 11.39 -16.99 2.01
C MET A 69 11.04 -18.44 1.62
N ALA A 70 11.30 -18.84 0.36
CA ALA A 70 11.19 -20.24 -0.07
C ALA A 70 12.21 -21.15 0.66
N TRP A 71 13.44 -20.68 0.85
CA TRP A 71 14.46 -21.41 1.60
C TRP A 71 14.08 -21.60 3.08
N ARG A 72 13.42 -20.62 3.70
CA ARG A 72 12.88 -20.77 5.06
C ARG A 72 11.81 -21.86 5.16
N ILE A 73 10.90 -21.93 4.18
CA ILE A 73 9.86 -22.96 4.15
C ILE A 73 10.49 -24.35 3.96
N LEU A 74 11.46 -24.48 3.06
CA LEU A 74 12.18 -25.74 2.85
C LEU A 74 12.94 -26.18 4.12
N ALA A 75 13.61 -25.25 4.81
CA ALA A 75 14.30 -25.55 6.05
C ALA A 75 13.34 -26.01 7.15
N ALA A 76 12.19 -25.34 7.29
CA ALA A 76 11.17 -25.74 8.26
C ALA A 76 10.59 -27.13 7.96
N LEU A 77 10.29 -27.44 6.70
CA LEU A 77 9.84 -28.77 6.27
C LEU A 77 10.89 -29.85 6.56
N ALA A 78 12.17 -29.56 6.32
CA ALA A 78 13.26 -30.49 6.62
C ALA A 78 13.37 -30.77 8.13
N ILE A 79 13.26 -29.75 8.98
CA ILE A 79 13.28 -29.91 10.45
C ILE A 79 12.11 -30.80 10.89
N VAL A 80 10.89 -30.53 10.39
CA VAL A 80 9.71 -31.33 10.72
C VAL A 80 9.91 -32.80 10.30
N ALA A 81 10.43 -33.05 9.10
CA ALA A 81 10.72 -34.40 8.63
C ALA A 81 11.74 -35.14 9.52
N VAL A 82 12.81 -34.46 9.93
CA VAL A 82 13.83 -35.04 10.82
C VAL A 82 13.23 -35.41 12.17
N VAL A 83 12.44 -34.52 12.78
CA VAL A 83 11.75 -34.79 14.05
C VAL A 83 10.80 -35.97 13.92
N LEU A 84 10.05 -36.05 12.81
CA LEU A 84 9.14 -37.16 12.52
C LEU A 84 9.89 -38.49 12.39
N VAL A 85 11.03 -38.52 11.69
CA VAL A 85 11.87 -39.70 11.56
C VAL A 85 12.41 -40.15 12.92
N ILE A 86 12.91 -39.21 13.74
CA ILE A 86 13.41 -39.52 15.10
C ILE A 86 12.28 -40.09 15.96
N TYR A 87 11.09 -39.49 15.91
CA TYR A 87 9.91 -39.96 16.64
C TYR A 87 9.51 -41.37 16.23
N LEU A 88 9.44 -41.65 14.92
CA LEU A 88 9.08 -42.97 14.41
C LEU A 88 10.12 -44.04 14.77
N ARG A 89 11.42 -43.71 14.71
CA ARG A 89 12.50 -44.63 15.13
C ARG A 89 12.43 -44.96 16.63
N ARG A 90 12.19 -43.95 17.48
CA ARG A 90 12.00 -44.16 18.92
C ARG A 90 10.78 -45.02 19.22
N ARG A 91 9.67 -44.81 18.51
CA ARG A 91 8.45 -45.62 18.67
C ARG A 91 8.64 -47.06 18.23
N ALA A 92 9.42 -47.32 17.18
CA ALA A 92 9.72 -48.68 16.73
C ALA A 92 10.61 -49.44 17.73
N GLY A 93 11.66 -48.80 18.25
CA GLY A 93 12.54 -49.40 19.26
C GLY A 93 11.84 -49.69 20.60
N ASN A 94 10.89 -48.85 21.01
CA ASN A 94 10.13 -49.07 22.26
C ASN A 94 9.21 -50.30 22.18
N LYS A 95 8.69 -50.64 20.98
CA LYS A 95 7.85 -51.84 20.77
C LYS A 95 8.64 -53.15 20.78
N GLU A 96 9.93 -53.11 20.47
CA GLU A 96 10.82 -54.28 20.51
C GLU A 96 11.22 -54.60 21.96
N ASN A 97 11.41 -53.56 22.79
CA ASN A 97 11.75 -53.69 24.20
C ASN A 97 10.56 -54.08 25.12
N GLU A 98 9.31 -53.91 24.68
CA GLU A 98 8.10 -54.39 25.37
C GLU A 98 7.74 -55.87 25.05
N ARG A 99 8.42 -56.50 24.08
CA ARG A 99 8.17 -57.90 23.67
C ARG A 99 9.19 -58.91 24.22
N VAL A 100 10.15 -58.47 25.04
CA VAL A 100 11.11 -59.30 25.78
C VAL A 100 10.72 -59.30 27.25
#